data_AF-A0A497LW96-F1
#
_entry.id   AF-A0A497LW96-F1
#
_cell.length_a   1.000
_cell.length_b   1.000
_cell.length_c   1.000
_cell.angle_alpha   90.00
_cell.angle_beta   90.00
_cell.angle_gamma   90.00
#
_symmetry.space_group_name_H-M   'P 1'
#
loop_
_entity.id
_entity.type
_entity.pdbx_description
1 polymer ?
#
loop_
_entity_poly.entity_id
_entity_poly.type
_entity_poly.pdbx_seq_one_letter_code
_entity_poly.pdbx_strand_id
1 'polypeptide(L)'
;MTAYQKIYSFYDTIDYCRAMKRIAFIHEMFRKYYQNEASSMLMEPPKIERREFGFIMFGGGMLRHKSFKSRDELVTFMRDFAPSDAYYSCAYY
;
A
#
# COMPACT_ATOMS: atom_id res chain seq x y z
N MET A 1 -43.39 4.99 18.57
CA MET A 1 -42.40 6.08 18.52
C MET A 1 -41.32 5.63 17.54
N THR A 2 -41.22 6.29 16.40
CA THR A 2 -40.55 5.79 15.19
C THR A 2 -39.02 5.81 15.36
N ALA A 3 -38.36 4.68 15.15
CA ALA A 3 -36.90 4.64 15.01
C ALA A 3 -36.54 5.19 13.63
N TYR A 4 -35.94 6.38 13.58
CA TYR A 4 -35.43 6.96 12.35
C TYR A 4 -34.02 6.42 12.08
N GLN A 5 -33.84 5.73 10.96
CA GLN A 5 -32.51 5.34 10.47
C GLN A 5 -31.87 6.56 9.80
N LYS A 6 -30.77 7.07 10.33
CA LYS A 6 -30.02 8.17 9.71
C LYS A 6 -29.38 7.68 8.41
N ILE A 7 -29.75 8.28 7.28
CA ILE A 7 -29.28 7.83 5.94
C ILE A 7 -27.90 8.41 5.61
N TYR A 8 -27.63 9.67 5.97
CA TYR A 8 -26.34 10.36 5.82
C TYR A 8 -26.29 11.60 6.73
N SER A 9 -25.11 11.97 7.27
CA SER A 9 -24.87 13.25 7.95
C SER A 9 -23.93 14.12 7.13
N PHE A 10 -24.18 15.43 7.09
CA PHE A 10 -23.20 16.39 6.57
C PHE A 10 -21.83 16.29 7.27
N TYR A 11 -21.83 16.03 8.58
CA TYR A 11 -20.60 15.81 9.36
C TYR A 11 -19.84 14.56 8.91
N ASP A 12 -20.52 13.48 8.51
CA ASP A 12 -19.87 12.25 8.03
C ASP A 12 -19.11 12.54 6.72
N THR A 13 -19.66 13.40 5.86
CA THR A 13 -19.00 13.83 4.60
C THR A 13 -17.76 14.69 4.88
N ILE A 14 -17.81 15.61 5.84
CA ILE A 14 -16.64 16.42 6.24
C ILE A 14 -15.54 15.52 6.81
N ASP A 15 -15.88 14.58 7.68
CA ASP A 15 -14.93 13.67 8.29
C ASP A 15 -14.29 12.74 7.26
N TYR A 16 -15.08 12.25 6.29
CA TYR A 16 -14.57 11.50 5.14
C TYR A 16 -13.59 12.33 4.30
N CYS A 17 -13.96 13.56 3.92
CA CYS A 17 -13.06 14.46 3.18
C CYS A 17 -11.77 14.76 3.95
N ARG A 18 -11.86 14.90 5.28
CA ARG A 18 -10.69 15.11 6.15
C ARG A 18 -9.81 13.86 6.20
N ALA A 19 -10.39 12.68 6.31
CA ALA A 19 -9.67 11.42 6.27
C ALA A 19 -8.96 11.22 4.93
N MET A 20 -9.64 11.50 3.81
CA MET A 20 -9.06 11.43 2.47
C MET A 20 -7.86 12.38 2.30
N LYS A 21 -7.96 13.62 2.82
CA LYS A 21 -6.82 14.56 2.82
C LYS A 21 -5.64 14.03 3.63
N ARG A 22 -5.87 13.41 4.79
CA ARG A 22 -4.81 12.79 5.60
C ARG A 22 -4.16 11.62 4.87
N ILE A 23 -4.94 10.73 4.26
CA ILE A 23 -4.43 9.59 3.49
C ILE A 23 -3.57 10.07 2.33
N ALA A 24 -4.02 11.07 1.57
CA ALA A 24 -3.25 11.65 0.48
C ALA A 24 -1.91 12.23 0.95
N PHE A 25 -1.91 12.95 2.07
CA PHE A 25 -0.68 13.48 2.66
C PHE A 25 0.31 12.37 3.08
N ILE A 26 -0.17 11.34 3.77
CA ILE A 26 0.68 10.23 4.22
C ILE A 26 1.22 9.45 3.02
N HIS A 27 0.38 9.19 2.02
CA HIS A 27 0.79 8.52 0.78
C HIS A 27 1.89 9.31 0.06
N GLU A 28 1.78 10.64 -0.01
CA GLU A 28 2.83 11.48 -0.58
C GLU A 28 4.16 11.39 0.19
N MET A 29 4.10 11.27 1.52
CA MET A 29 5.30 11.04 2.33
C MET A 29 5.92 9.67 2.05
N PHE A 30 5.11 8.63 1.88
CA PHE A 30 5.59 7.29 1.51
C PHE A 30 6.19 7.25 0.10
N ARG A 31 5.60 7.97 -0.85
CA ARG A 31 6.19 8.13 -2.19
C ARG A 31 7.59 8.71 -2.13
N LYS A 32 7.77 9.81 -1.40
CA LYS A 32 9.09 10.43 -1.20
C LYS A 32 10.05 9.46 -0.51
N TYR A 33 9.59 8.77 0.51
CA TYR A 33 10.38 7.77 1.22
C TYR A 33 10.88 6.66 0.27
N TYR A 34 10.00 6.02 -0.51
CA TYR A 34 10.41 4.97 -1.43
C TYR A 34 11.28 5.50 -2.58
N GLN A 35 11.00 6.70 -3.11
CA GLN A 35 11.85 7.32 -4.14
C GLN A 35 13.30 7.44 -3.66
N ASN A 36 13.50 7.94 -2.45
CA ASN A 36 14.82 8.21 -1.89
C ASN A 36 15.50 6.95 -1.32
N GLU A 37 14.75 6.11 -0.61
CA GLU A 37 15.33 5.07 0.26
C GLU A 37 15.06 3.63 -0.19
N ALA A 38 14.20 3.37 -1.18
CA ALA A 38 13.87 1.98 -1.55
C ALA A 38 15.11 1.16 -1.97
N SER A 39 16.04 1.79 -2.69
CA SER A 39 17.29 1.15 -3.13
C SER A 39 18.27 0.85 -1.99
N SER A 40 18.17 1.50 -0.82
CA SER A 40 19.04 1.24 0.33
C SER A 40 18.34 0.32 1.35
N MET A 41 17.04 0.51 1.55
CA MET A 41 16.23 -0.21 2.55
C MET A 41 15.92 -1.66 2.16
N LEU A 42 15.52 -1.91 0.91
CA LEU A 42 14.99 -3.21 0.54
C LEU A 42 16.13 -4.23 0.44
N MET A 43 16.13 -5.27 1.25
CA MET A 43 17.04 -6.40 1.06
C MET A 43 16.39 -7.41 0.12
N GLU A 44 17.19 -8.04 -0.75
CA GLU A 44 16.67 -9.08 -1.64
C GLU A 44 16.20 -10.28 -0.81
N PRO A 45 14.92 -10.70 -0.91
CA PRO A 45 14.47 -11.93 -0.27
C PRO A 45 15.19 -13.14 -0.91
N PRO A 46 15.57 -14.17 -0.13
CA PRO A 46 16.18 -15.37 -0.71
C PRO A 46 15.29 -15.99 -1.78
N LYS A 47 15.85 -16.35 -2.95
CA LYS A 47 15.12 -16.90 -4.10
C LYS A 47 13.91 -16.04 -4.47
N ILE A 48 14.14 -14.75 -4.68
CA ILE A 48 13.09 -13.74 -4.94
C ILE A 48 12.13 -14.17 -6.05
N GLU A 49 12.65 -14.82 -7.09
CA GLU A 49 11.93 -15.31 -8.25
C GLU A 49 10.92 -16.43 -7.94
N ARG A 50 11.07 -17.07 -6.78
CA ARG A 50 10.20 -18.14 -6.27
C ARG A 50 9.24 -17.67 -5.20
N ARG A 51 9.05 -16.35 -5.03
CA ARG A 51 8.15 -15.80 -4.00
C ARG A 51 6.94 -15.11 -4.61
N GLU A 52 5.80 -15.28 -3.95
CA GLU A 52 4.63 -14.42 -4.15
C GLU A 52 4.78 -13.18 -3.28
N PHE A 53 4.47 -12.01 -3.85
CA PHE A 53 4.41 -10.74 -3.17
C PHE A 53 2.97 -10.25 -3.04
N GLY A 54 2.68 -9.64 -1.90
CA GLY A 54 1.41 -9.01 -1.58
C GLY A 54 1.61 -7.59 -1.07
N PHE A 55 0.75 -6.67 -1.50
CA PHE A 55 0.84 -5.25 -1.15
C PHE A 55 -0.52 -4.70 -0.74
N ILE A 56 -0.56 -3.83 0.26
CA ILE A 56 -1.77 -3.08 0.63
C ILE A 56 -1.63 -1.65 0.10
N MET A 57 -2.72 -1.12 -0.47
CA MET A 57 -2.78 0.24 -0.99
C MET A 57 -3.30 1.23 0.05
N PHE A 58 -2.89 2.49 -0.07
CA PHE A 58 -3.54 3.59 0.63
C PHE A 58 -5.01 3.70 0.20
N GLY A 59 -5.93 3.66 1.16
CA GLY A 59 -7.37 3.57 0.91
C GLY A 59 -7.93 2.14 0.90
N GLY A 60 -7.06 1.14 1.11
CA GLY A 60 -7.44 -0.27 1.24
C GLY A 60 -7.30 -1.05 -0.06
N GLY A 61 -7.59 -2.35 0.02
CA GLY A 61 -7.40 -3.30 -1.08
C GLY A 61 -6.01 -3.93 -1.07
N MET A 62 -5.96 -5.21 -1.42
CA MET A 62 -4.73 -5.99 -1.47
C MET A 62 -4.43 -6.40 -2.90
N LEU A 63 -3.23 -6.07 -3.37
CA LEU A 63 -2.66 -6.59 -4.61
C LEU A 63 -1.86 -7.85 -4.29
N ARG A 64 -2.19 -8.97 -4.93
CA ARG A 64 -1.55 -10.27 -4.73
C ARG A 64 -1.12 -10.90 -6.05
N HIS A 65 -0.48 -12.07 -5.96
CA HIS A 65 -0.01 -12.84 -7.12
C HIS A 65 1.03 -12.08 -7.97
N LYS A 66 1.81 -11.21 -7.33
CA LYS A 66 2.96 -10.56 -7.94
C LYS A 66 4.20 -11.38 -7.69
N SER A 67 5.08 -11.44 -8.67
CA SER A 67 6.44 -11.98 -8.55
C SER A 67 7.42 -11.02 -9.21
N PHE A 68 8.66 -11.09 -8.76
CA PHE A 68 9.76 -10.26 -9.26
C PHE A 68 10.95 -11.18 -9.51
N LYS A 69 11.67 -10.95 -10.61
CA LYS A 69 12.86 -11.74 -10.96
C LYS A 69 14.12 -11.25 -10.25
N SER A 70 14.13 -9.99 -9.81
CA SER A 70 15.27 -9.38 -9.15
C SER A 70 14.83 -8.32 -8.15
N ARG A 71 15.73 -7.99 -7.22
CA ARG A 71 15.55 -6.85 -6.31
C ARG A 71 15.28 -5.54 -7.03
N ASP A 72 15.91 -5.28 -8.18
CA ASP A 72 15.76 -4.02 -8.90
C ASP A 72 14.35 -3.85 -9.48
N GLU A 73 13.72 -4.94 -9.93
CA GLU A 73 12.31 -4.93 -10.35
C GLU A 73 11.40 -4.60 -9.15
N LEU A 74 11.66 -5.20 -7.99
CA LEU A 74 10.91 -4.91 -6.77
C LEU A 74 11.11 -3.45 -6.33
N VAL A 75 12.33 -2.94 -6.35
CA VAL A 75 12.64 -1.55 -5.99
C VAL A 75 11.92 -0.56 -6.90
N THR A 76 11.94 -0.81 -8.22
CA THR A 76 11.21 0.01 -9.20
C THR A 76 9.72 0.00 -8.90
N PHE A 77 9.14 -1.18 -8.66
CA PHE A 77 7.73 -1.29 -8.30
C PHE A 77 7.38 -0.51 -7.02
N MET A 78 8.20 -0.59 -5.98
CA MET A 78 7.96 0.12 -4.72
C MET A 78 8.02 1.64 -4.88
N ARG A 79 8.91 2.15 -5.75
CA ARG A 79 9.01 3.58 -6.08
C ARG A 79 7.78 4.10 -6.83
N ASP A 80 7.29 3.32 -7.79
CA ASP A 80 6.17 3.72 -8.64
C ASP A 80 4.83 3.63 -7.90
N PHE A 81 4.64 2.52 -7.16
CA PHE A 81 3.37 2.19 -6.55
C PHE A 81 3.21 2.73 -5.13
N ALA A 82 4.31 2.83 -4.36
CA ALA A 82 4.33 3.30 -2.98
C ALA A 82 3.22 2.70 -2.09
N PRO A 83 3.20 1.36 -1.90
CA PRO A 83 2.19 0.70 -1.08
C PRO A 83 2.30 1.12 0.40
N SER A 84 1.21 0.96 1.16
CA SER A 84 1.24 1.18 2.62
C SER A 84 1.96 0.04 3.33
N ASP A 85 1.77 -1.19 2.85
CA ASP A 85 2.34 -2.40 3.42
C ASP A 85 2.80 -3.34 2.30
N ALA A 86 3.89 -4.06 2.56
CA ALA A 86 4.49 -5.00 1.62
C ALA A 86 4.87 -6.30 2.32
N TYR A 87 4.54 -7.42 1.68
CA TYR A 87 4.75 -8.77 2.19
C TYR A 87 5.29 -9.67 1.08
N TYR A 88 6.02 -10.71 1.46
CA TYR A 88 6.37 -11.83 0.59
C TYR A 88 6.03 -13.17 1.25
N SER A 89 5.79 -14.20 0.45
CA SER A 89 5.39 -15.52 0.93
C SER A 89 6.50 -16.20 1.72
N CYS A 90 6.14 -16.91 2.80
CA CYS A 90 7.08 -17.82 3.49
C CYS A 90 7.45 -19.03 2.62
N ALA A 91 6.50 -19.50 1.80
CA ALA A 91 6.71 -20.60 0.85
C ALA A 91 7.43 -20.15 -0.43
N TYR A 92 8.05 -21.12 -1.10
CA TYR A 92 8.58 -20.99 -2.45
C TYR A 92 7.64 -21.67 -3.45
N TYR A 93 7.44 -21.04 -4.61
CA TYR A 93 6.66 -21.56 -5.73
C TYR A 93 7.53 -21.70 -6.99
#